data_AF-A0A963BHS2-F1
#
_entry.id   AF-A0A963BHS2-F1
#
_cell.length_a   1.000
_cell.length_b   1.000
_cell.length_c   1.000
_cell.angle_alpha   90.00
_cell.angle_beta   90.00
_cell.angle_gamma   90.00
#
_symmetry.space_group_name_H-M   'P 1'
#
loop_
_entity.id
_entity.type
_entity.pdbx_description
1 polymer ?
#
loop_
_entity_poly.entity_id
_entity_poly.type
_entity_poly.pdbx_seq_one_letter_code
_entity_poly.pdbx_strand_id
1 'polypeptide(L)'
;MQMRSLFAGLFFWSLSTCVWAGSEIPFPADWKNWESVSTALTGIGALPGCDADVSALPPIYQETVETYCNVRPEGPGAVEILVDPAQTAVYSSRAGGYKDGADMILRLKDLGVLFVTGHHGGKALYGVFKEDGTDITSAEAGNGLSAGVCRECHSGYSAFCVEGQCGSRR
;
A
#
# COMPACT_ATOMS: atom_id res chain seq x y z
N MET A 1 -62.91 -11.10 -35.31
CA MET A 1 -62.23 -12.03 -34.39
C MET A 1 -60.86 -12.35 -34.96
N GLN A 2 -59.83 -11.63 -34.54
CA GLN A 2 -58.46 -12.13 -34.39
C GLN A 2 -57.62 -11.01 -33.77
N MET A 3 -56.85 -11.40 -32.75
CA MET A 3 -56.22 -10.54 -31.76
C MET A 3 -54.77 -11.01 -31.62
N ARG A 4 -53.85 -10.04 -31.53
CA ARG A 4 -52.47 -10.13 -30.97
C ARG A 4 -51.45 -10.96 -31.78
N SER A 5 -50.16 -10.62 -31.83
CA SER A 5 -49.30 -10.08 -30.78
C SER A 5 -48.19 -9.19 -31.33
N LEU A 6 -47.90 -8.10 -30.60
CA LEU A 6 -46.67 -7.31 -30.72
C LEU A 6 -45.52 -8.07 -30.07
N PHE A 7 -44.44 -8.32 -30.82
CA PHE A 7 -43.16 -8.79 -30.27
C PHE A 7 -42.41 -7.59 -29.69
N ALA A 8 -42.41 -7.46 -28.36
CA ALA A 8 -41.53 -6.55 -27.64
C ALA A 8 -40.20 -7.28 -27.37
N GLY A 9 -39.14 -6.89 -28.08
CA GLY A 9 -37.79 -7.35 -27.83
C GLY A 9 -37.22 -6.74 -26.54
N LEU A 10 -36.91 -7.59 -25.56
CA LEU A 10 -36.17 -7.23 -24.36
C LEU A 10 -34.69 -7.06 -24.72
N PHE A 11 -34.24 -5.81 -24.82
CA PHE A 11 -32.83 -5.45 -24.96
C PHE A 11 -32.20 -5.49 -23.55
N PHE A 12 -31.50 -6.58 -23.23
CA PHE A 12 -30.78 -6.75 -21.97
C PHE A 12 -29.49 -5.91 -22.04
N TRP A 13 -29.52 -4.70 -21.47
CA TRP A 13 -28.31 -3.91 -21.21
C TRP A 13 -27.52 -4.57 -20.08
N SER A 14 -26.44 -5.26 -20.43
CA SER A 14 -25.42 -5.68 -19.46
C SER A 14 -24.78 -4.42 -18.85
N LEU A 15 -25.07 -4.12 -17.59
CA LEU A 15 -24.29 -3.18 -16.81
C LEU A 15 -22.90 -3.78 -16.59
N SER A 16 -21.92 -3.29 -17.34
CA SER A 16 -20.51 -3.52 -17.01
C SER A 16 -20.23 -2.90 -15.63
N THR A 17 -20.02 -3.74 -14.63
CA THR A 17 -19.51 -3.31 -13.33
C THR A 17 -18.08 -2.82 -13.52
N CYS A 18 -17.87 -1.51 -13.46
CA CYS A 18 -16.52 -0.96 -13.33
C CYS A 18 -15.90 -1.54 -12.05
N VAL A 19 -14.82 -2.30 -12.18
CA VAL A 19 -13.97 -2.66 -11.05
C VAL A 19 -13.41 -1.35 -10.51
N TRP A 20 -13.84 -0.95 -9.32
CA TRP A 20 -13.30 0.21 -8.65
C TRP A 20 -11.87 -0.13 -8.20
N ALA A 21 -10.93 0.74 -8.55
CA ALA A 21 -9.59 0.75 -8.00
C ALA A 21 -9.66 0.73 -6.46
N GLY A 22 -8.87 -0.13 -5.81
CA GLY A 22 -8.91 -0.33 -4.36
C GLY A 22 -8.15 0.71 -3.55
N SER A 23 -7.43 1.63 -4.20
CA SER A 23 -6.63 2.65 -3.51
C SER A 23 -7.51 3.69 -2.83
N GLU A 24 -7.05 4.17 -1.68
CA GLU A 24 -7.70 5.22 -0.91
C GLU A 24 -6.98 6.56 -1.05
N ILE A 25 -5.78 6.53 -1.62
CA ILE A 25 -4.90 7.67 -1.82
C ILE A 25 -4.49 7.71 -3.30
N PRO A 26 -4.39 8.89 -3.92
CA PRO A 26 -3.93 8.99 -5.30
C PRO A 26 -2.45 8.65 -5.45
N PHE A 27 -2.07 8.25 -6.67
CA PHE A 27 -0.66 8.08 -7.04
C PHE A 27 0.11 9.41 -6.95
N PRO A 28 1.24 9.47 -6.21
CA PRO A 28 2.08 10.66 -6.13
C PRO A 28 2.94 10.80 -7.39
N ALA A 29 2.49 11.57 -8.38
CA ALA A 29 3.14 11.67 -9.70
C ALA A 29 4.59 12.21 -9.65
N ASP A 30 4.95 12.92 -8.59
CA ASP A 30 6.25 13.54 -8.37
C ASP A 30 7.19 12.72 -7.47
N TRP A 31 6.82 11.47 -7.11
CA TRP A 31 7.53 10.62 -6.14
C TRP A 31 9.04 10.46 -6.42
N LYS A 32 9.47 10.58 -7.67
CA LYS A 32 10.88 10.49 -8.06
C LYS A 32 11.74 11.63 -7.49
N ASN A 33 11.11 12.72 -7.04
CA ASN A 33 11.76 13.85 -6.38
C ASN A 33 11.75 13.73 -4.85
N TRP A 34 11.17 12.65 -4.31
CA TRP A 34 11.05 12.48 -2.87
C TRP A 34 12.36 12.00 -2.24
N GLU A 35 12.51 12.28 -0.95
CA GLU A 35 13.77 12.01 -0.24
C GLU A 35 13.80 10.58 0.27
N SER A 36 14.87 9.85 -0.06
CA SER A 36 15.15 8.53 0.52
C SER A 36 15.62 8.68 1.95
N VAL A 37 14.96 7.99 2.89
CA VAL A 37 15.26 8.07 4.32
C VAL A 37 15.77 6.75 4.87
N SER A 38 16.71 6.84 5.82
CA SER A 38 17.22 5.66 6.52
C SER A 38 16.26 5.25 7.64
N THR A 39 15.87 3.98 7.64
CA THR A 39 15.03 3.32 8.64
C THR A 39 15.67 2.01 9.08
N ALA A 40 15.17 1.41 10.15
CA ALA A 40 15.58 0.06 10.54
C ALA A 40 15.35 -0.95 9.39
N LEU A 41 14.28 -0.78 8.62
CA LEU A 41 13.94 -1.64 7.48
C LEU A 41 14.95 -1.48 6.33
N THR A 42 15.29 -0.24 5.95
CA THR A 42 16.29 0.01 4.89
C THR A 42 17.72 -0.30 5.34
N GLY A 43 17.98 -0.29 6.65
CA GLY A 43 19.27 -0.69 7.22
C GLY A 43 19.58 -2.18 7.06
N ILE A 44 18.55 -3.02 6.89
CA ILE A 44 18.70 -4.45 6.55
C ILE A 44 19.10 -4.61 5.07
N GLY A 45 18.88 -3.58 4.24
CA GLY A 45 19.24 -3.53 2.83
C GLY A 45 18.23 -4.24 1.93
N ALA A 46 18.07 -5.55 2.13
CA ALA A 46 17.07 -6.36 1.44
C ALA A 46 16.28 -7.16 2.46
N LEU A 47 14.95 -7.16 2.30
CA LEU A 47 14.12 -8.04 3.10
C LEU A 47 14.42 -9.50 2.72
N PRO A 48 14.40 -10.44 3.69
CA PRO A 48 14.67 -11.84 3.41
C PRO A 48 13.73 -12.41 2.34
N GLY A 49 14.23 -13.37 1.56
CA GLY A 49 13.41 -14.13 0.61
C GLY A 49 12.38 -15.00 1.33
N CYS A 50 11.40 -15.52 0.59
CA CYS A 50 10.26 -16.24 1.17
C CYS A 50 10.61 -17.55 1.86
N ASP A 51 11.74 -18.14 1.54
CA ASP A 51 12.25 -19.37 2.17
C ASP A 51 13.19 -19.08 3.37
N ALA A 52 13.38 -17.82 3.74
CA ALA A 52 14.27 -17.45 4.84
C ALA A 52 13.61 -17.72 6.21
N ASP A 53 14.40 -18.23 7.16
CA ASP A 53 13.98 -18.33 8.55
C ASP A 53 13.95 -16.93 9.20
N VAL A 54 12.75 -16.38 9.31
CA VAL A 54 12.49 -15.08 9.95
C VAL A 54 12.03 -15.20 11.40
N SER A 55 12.02 -16.41 11.98
CA SER A 55 11.46 -16.68 13.32
C SER A 55 12.15 -15.89 14.44
N ALA A 56 13.41 -15.48 14.23
CA ALA A 56 14.19 -14.65 15.15
C ALA A 56 13.90 -13.14 15.04
N LEU A 57 13.17 -12.69 13.99
CA LEU A 57 12.81 -11.29 13.80
C LEU A 57 11.59 -10.90 14.66
N PRO A 58 11.42 -9.62 15.02
CA PRO A 58 10.17 -9.13 15.60
C PRO A 58 8.94 -9.50 14.74
N PRO A 59 7.77 -9.80 15.35
CA PRO A 59 6.58 -10.29 14.63
C PRO A 59 6.16 -9.44 13.42
N ILE A 60 6.25 -8.11 13.53
CA ILE A 60 5.94 -7.19 12.43
C ILE A 60 6.78 -7.46 11.18
N TYR A 61 8.06 -7.81 11.34
CA TYR A 61 8.94 -8.11 10.21
C TYR A 61 8.64 -9.48 9.60
N GLN A 62 8.20 -10.45 10.41
CA GLN A 62 7.75 -11.75 9.91
C GLN A 62 6.51 -11.58 9.02
N GLU A 63 5.52 -10.84 9.52
CA GLU A 63 4.28 -10.55 8.78
C GLU A 63 4.52 -9.69 7.54
N THR A 64 5.49 -8.77 7.60
CA THR A 64 5.94 -7.99 6.43
C THR A 64 6.49 -8.90 5.34
N VAL A 65 7.36 -9.86 5.70
CA VAL A 65 7.91 -10.83 4.73
C VAL A 65 6.80 -11.71 4.17
N GLU A 66 5.91 -12.26 5.00
CA GLU A 66 4.78 -13.07 4.57
C GLU A 66 3.87 -12.31 3.59
N THR A 67 3.51 -11.07 3.92
CA THR A 67 2.67 -10.21 3.07
C THR A 67 3.28 -10.04 1.69
N TYR A 68 4.57 -9.73 1.59
CA TYR A 68 5.22 -9.52 0.30
C TYR A 68 5.53 -10.82 -0.44
N CYS A 69 5.68 -11.93 0.25
CA CYS A 69 5.79 -13.25 -0.37
C CYS A 69 4.52 -13.69 -1.09
N ASN A 70 3.35 -13.25 -0.62
CA ASN A 70 2.08 -13.42 -1.34
C ASN A 70 1.99 -12.57 -2.62
N VAL A 71 2.82 -11.53 -2.75
CA VAL A 71 2.91 -10.67 -3.93
C VAL A 71 3.92 -11.23 -4.94
N ARG A 72 5.07 -11.71 -4.45
CA ARG A 72 6.14 -12.28 -5.26
C ARG A 72 6.81 -13.47 -4.55
N PRO A 73 6.83 -14.67 -5.16
CA PRO A 73 7.43 -15.86 -4.54
C PRO A 73 8.93 -15.76 -4.26
N GLU A 74 9.69 -14.97 -5.02
CA GLU A 74 11.13 -14.77 -4.74
C GLU A 74 11.39 -13.75 -3.61
N GLY A 75 10.33 -13.12 -3.10
CA GLY A 75 10.38 -12.16 -2.00
C GLY A 75 10.44 -10.69 -2.42
N PRO A 76 10.35 -9.78 -1.44
CA PRO A 76 10.27 -8.33 -1.64
C PRO A 76 11.51 -7.67 -2.26
N GLY A 77 12.70 -8.26 -2.09
CA GLY A 77 13.95 -7.71 -2.61
C GLY A 77 14.42 -6.43 -1.90
N ALA A 78 15.11 -5.55 -2.63
CA ALA A 78 15.63 -4.29 -2.09
C ALA A 78 14.49 -3.30 -1.79
N VAL A 79 14.54 -2.71 -0.59
CA VAL A 79 13.54 -1.77 -0.08
C VAL A 79 14.07 -0.36 0.00
N GLU A 80 13.22 0.61 -0.27
CA GLU A 80 13.51 2.04 -0.14
C GLU A 80 12.30 2.73 0.50
N ILE A 81 12.56 3.62 1.47
CA ILE A 81 11.52 4.47 2.04
C ILE A 81 11.72 5.87 1.49
N LEU A 82 10.72 6.41 0.81
CA LEU A 82 10.70 7.77 0.30
C LEU A 82 9.71 8.60 1.11
N VAL A 83 10.03 9.87 1.35
CA VAL A 83 9.18 10.81 2.07
C VAL A 83 9.03 12.08 1.22
N ASP A 84 7.80 12.59 1.14
CA ASP A 84 7.53 13.89 0.54
C ASP A 84 8.43 14.94 1.21
N PRO A 85 9.26 15.70 0.45
CA PRO A 85 10.13 16.73 0.99
C PRO A 85 9.41 17.70 1.94
N ALA A 86 8.13 18.01 1.68
CA ALA A 86 7.33 18.89 2.51
C ALA A 86 6.95 18.30 3.88
N GLN A 87 7.08 16.98 4.04
CA GLN A 87 6.66 16.20 5.21
C GLN A 87 7.84 15.58 5.97
N THR A 88 9.08 15.74 5.49
CA THR A 88 10.31 15.20 6.11
C THR A 88 10.50 15.58 7.57
N ALA A 89 10.17 16.81 7.96
CA ALA A 89 10.23 17.26 9.35
C ALA A 89 9.21 16.53 10.24
N VAL A 90 7.98 16.32 9.73
CA VAL A 90 6.92 15.58 10.43
C VAL A 90 7.36 14.12 10.60
N TYR A 91 7.82 13.51 9.51
CA TYR A 91 8.35 12.14 9.49
C TYR A 91 9.49 11.93 10.49
N SER A 92 10.46 12.84 10.53
CA SER A 92 11.62 12.75 11.42
C SER A 92 11.23 12.87 12.90
N SER A 93 10.25 13.72 13.20
CA SER A 93 9.77 13.93 14.56
C SER A 93 8.96 12.74 15.09
N ARG A 94 8.35 11.94 14.20
CA ARG A 94 7.34 10.91 14.51
C ARG A 94 6.16 11.44 15.36
N ALA A 95 5.87 12.75 15.28
CA ALA A 95 4.84 13.39 16.10
C ALA A 95 3.43 13.27 15.51
N GLY A 96 3.29 12.73 14.30
CA GLY A 96 2.05 12.77 13.53
C GLY A 96 1.73 14.17 13.01
N GLY A 97 0.48 14.39 12.58
CA GLY A 97 0.04 15.67 12.03
C GLY A 97 0.45 15.88 10.57
N TYR A 98 0.53 14.81 9.80
CA TYR A 98 0.69 14.88 8.35
C TYR A 98 -0.44 15.69 7.72
N LYS A 99 -0.08 16.54 6.77
CA LYS A 99 -1.04 17.20 5.89
C LYS A 99 -1.76 16.19 5.01
N ASP A 100 -2.96 16.57 4.56
CA ASP A 100 -3.71 15.78 3.60
C ASP A 100 -2.92 15.57 2.30
N GLY A 101 -2.88 14.32 1.83
CA GLY A 101 -2.14 13.90 0.64
C GLY A 101 -1.24 12.69 0.90
N ALA A 102 -0.63 12.18 -0.17
CA ALA A 102 0.42 11.17 -0.07
C ALA A 102 1.67 11.79 0.56
N ASP A 103 2.33 11.09 1.48
CA ASP A 103 3.46 11.63 2.24
C ASP A 103 4.63 10.66 2.40
N MET A 104 4.39 9.35 2.28
CA MET A 104 5.41 8.32 2.42
C MET A 104 5.21 7.20 1.41
N ILE A 105 6.31 6.60 0.98
CA ILE A 105 6.31 5.44 0.09
C ILE A 105 7.28 4.39 0.61
N LEU A 106 6.82 3.15 0.73
CA LEU A 106 7.70 1.98 0.71
C LEU A 106 7.79 1.47 -0.72
N ARG A 107 8.98 1.54 -1.30
CA ARG A 107 9.27 1.09 -2.66
C ARG A 107 9.98 -0.25 -2.61
N LEU A 108 9.41 -1.25 -3.29
CA LEU A 108 10.06 -2.52 -3.59
C LEU A 108 10.76 -2.39 -4.95
N LYS A 109 12.06 -2.09 -4.93
CA LYS A 109 12.82 -1.63 -6.11
C LYS A 109 12.87 -2.67 -7.22
N ASP A 110 13.04 -3.93 -6.86
CA ASP A 110 13.14 -5.03 -7.83
C ASP A 110 11.78 -5.39 -8.45
N LEU A 111 10.71 -4.96 -7.80
CA LEU A 111 9.33 -5.17 -8.23
C LEU A 111 8.73 -3.97 -8.99
N GLY A 112 9.33 -2.79 -8.86
CA GLY A 112 8.76 -1.55 -9.39
C GLY A 112 7.38 -1.26 -8.79
N VAL A 113 7.18 -1.60 -7.50
CA VAL A 113 5.94 -1.42 -6.76
C VAL A 113 6.13 -0.39 -5.65
N LEU A 114 5.15 0.50 -5.51
CA LEU A 114 5.07 1.57 -4.53
C LEU A 114 3.89 1.30 -3.59
N PHE A 115 4.19 1.08 -2.31
CA PHE A 115 3.20 1.09 -1.24
C PHE A 115 3.13 2.52 -0.71
N VAL A 116 2.10 3.25 -1.11
CA VAL A 116 1.89 4.65 -0.79
C VAL A 116 1.08 4.75 0.49
N THR A 117 1.60 5.51 1.44
CA THR A 117 0.84 6.00 2.60
C THR A 117 0.59 7.49 2.41
N GLY A 118 -0.62 7.91 2.75
CA GLY A 118 -0.98 9.31 2.86
C GLY A 118 -1.93 9.54 4.01
N HIS A 119 -2.33 10.79 4.21
CA HIS A 119 -3.30 11.15 5.23
C HIS A 119 -4.46 11.95 4.64
N HIS A 120 -5.63 11.85 5.28
CA HIS A 120 -6.75 12.77 5.06
C HIS A 120 -7.51 12.98 6.36
N GLY A 121 -7.65 14.22 6.80
CA GLY A 121 -8.29 14.54 8.08
C GLY A 121 -7.61 13.85 9.27
N GLY A 122 -6.28 13.71 9.21
CA GLY A 122 -5.48 13.04 10.23
C GLY A 122 -5.61 11.52 10.28
N LYS A 123 -6.17 10.87 9.25
CA LYS A 123 -6.25 9.41 9.15
C LYS A 123 -5.36 8.90 8.03
N ALA A 124 -4.58 7.85 8.32
CA ALA A 124 -3.78 7.17 7.31
C ALA A 124 -4.65 6.48 6.26
N LEU A 125 -4.25 6.63 5.00
CA LEU A 125 -4.83 6.06 3.79
C LEU A 125 -3.73 5.31 3.03
N TYR A 126 -4.12 4.28 2.28
CA TYR A 126 -3.18 3.38 1.63
C TYR A 126 -3.53 3.16 0.16
N GLY A 127 -2.50 2.92 -0.64
CA GLY A 127 -2.63 2.50 -2.03
C GLY A 127 -1.36 1.79 -2.48
N VAL A 128 -1.49 0.94 -3.48
CA VAL A 128 -0.38 0.22 -4.09
C VAL A 128 -0.37 0.45 -5.59
N PHE A 129 0.76 0.94 -6.10
CA PHE A 129 0.91 1.35 -7.49
C PHE A 129 2.14 0.71 -8.10
N LYS A 130 2.11 0.50 -9.41
CA LYS A 130 3.36 0.39 -10.19
C LYS A 130 4.01 1.77 -10.31
N GLU A 131 5.31 1.78 -10.58
CA GLU A 131 6.07 3.03 -10.79
C GLU A 131 5.55 3.90 -11.97
N ASP A 132 4.78 3.33 -12.89
CA ASP A 132 4.13 4.03 -14.00
C ASP A 132 2.76 4.67 -13.63
N GLY A 133 2.32 4.50 -12.38
CA GLY A 133 1.04 5.02 -11.88
C GLY A 133 -0.14 4.05 -12.02
N THR A 134 0.06 2.86 -12.58
CA THR A 134 -0.99 1.82 -12.61
C THR A 134 -1.36 1.43 -11.18
N ASP A 135 -2.61 1.62 -10.80
CA ASP A 135 -3.15 1.15 -9.53
C ASP A 135 -3.29 -0.37 -9.54
N ILE A 136 -2.63 -1.02 -8.57
CA ILE A 136 -2.67 -2.46 -8.36
C ILE A 136 -3.20 -2.81 -6.96
N THR A 137 -3.80 -1.83 -6.27
CA THR A 137 -4.43 -2.03 -4.97
C THR A 137 -5.58 -3.00 -5.12
N SER A 138 -5.51 -4.13 -4.40
CA SER A 138 -6.54 -5.15 -4.48
C SER A 138 -7.80 -4.69 -3.74
N ALA A 139 -8.96 -4.84 -4.39
CA ALA A 139 -10.26 -4.70 -3.74
C ALA A 139 -10.67 -5.97 -2.96
N GLU A 140 -9.94 -7.07 -3.11
CA GLU A 140 -10.19 -8.32 -2.40
C GLU A 140 -9.67 -8.22 -0.95
N ALA A 141 -10.57 -8.45 0.01
CA ALA A 141 -10.21 -8.45 1.43
C ALA A 141 -9.21 -9.56 1.76
N GLY A 142 -8.21 -9.26 2.59
CA GLY A 142 -7.16 -10.20 2.98
C GLY A 142 -6.06 -10.40 1.93
N ASN A 143 -6.19 -9.81 0.74
CA ASN A 143 -5.10 -9.76 -0.22
C ASN A 143 -3.99 -8.83 0.29
N GLY A 144 -2.73 -9.27 0.19
CA GLY A 144 -1.56 -8.51 0.68
C GLY A 144 -1.36 -7.13 0.03
N LEU A 145 -2.02 -6.87 -1.10
CA LEU A 145 -2.03 -5.57 -1.79
C LEU A 145 -3.26 -4.71 -1.47
N SER A 146 -4.15 -5.15 -0.56
CA SER A 146 -5.33 -4.39 -0.19
C SER A 146 -5.01 -3.32 0.85
N ALA A 147 -5.65 -2.15 0.74
CA ALA A 147 -5.53 -1.08 1.73
C ALA A 147 -5.97 -1.54 3.14
N GLY A 148 -6.91 -2.49 3.22
CA GLY A 148 -7.36 -3.11 4.46
C GLY A 148 -6.23 -3.81 5.22
N VAL A 149 -5.46 -4.66 4.55
CA VAL A 149 -4.32 -5.36 5.16
C VAL A 149 -3.26 -4.37 5.67
N CYS A 150 -2.98 -3.31 4.91
CA CYS A 150 -2.06 -2.25 5.36
C CYS A 150 -2.56 -1.63 6.68
N ARG A 151 -3.83 -1.24 6.74
CA ARG A 151 -4.42 -0.63 7.94
C ARG A 151 -4.43 -1.57 9.14
N GLU A 152 -4.77 -2.83 8.93
CA GLU A 152 -4.79 -3.86 9.98
C GLU A 152 -3.39 -4.05 10.57
N CYS A 153 -2.37 -4.21 9.73
CA CYS A 153 -0.98 -4.33 10.17
C CYS A 153 -0.54 -3.07 10.94
N HIS A 154 -0.70 -1.88 10.36
CA HIS A 154 -0.25 -0.63 10.99
C HIS A 154 -0.97 -0.32 12.32
N SER A 155 -2.26 -0.65 12.44
CA SER A 155 -3.00 -0.46 13.70
C SER A 155 -2.70 -1.55 14.74
N GLY A 156 -2.53 -2.80 14.30
CA GLY A 156 -2.17 -3.93 15.14
C GLY A 156 -0.79 -3.79 15.78
N TYR A 157 0.16 -3.15 15.07
CA TYR A 157 1.50 -2.84 15.57
C TYR A 157 1.66 -1.38 16.00
N SER A 158 0.62 -0.73 16.52
CA SER A 158 0.65 0.69 16.93
C SER A 158 1.73 1.06 17.97
N ALA A 159 2.27 0.09 18.71
CA ALA A 159 3.43 0.31 19.59
C ALA A 159 4.76 0.53 18.83
N PHE A 160 4.83 0.11 17.56
CA PHE A 160 5.97 0.21 16.66
C PHE A 160 5.71 1.15 15.49
N CYS A 161 4.46 1.22 15.05
CA CYS A 161 3.98 2.03 13.94
C CYS A 161 3.12 3.17 14.46
N VAL A 162 3.50 4.41 14.15
CA VAL A 162 2.76 5.61 14.55
C VAL A 162 2.40 6.36 13.28
N GLU A 163 1.10 6.62 13.06
CA GLU A 163 0.61 7.38 11.89
C GLU A 163 1.17 6.84 10.54
N GLY A 164 1.07 5.53 10.33
CA GLY A 164 1.57 4.87 9.11
C GLY A 164 3.10 4.69 9.03
N GLN A 165 3.87 5.24 9.97
CA GLN A 165 5.32 5.12 10.00
C GLN A 165 5.79 4.06 11.01
N CYS A 166 6.40 2.97 10.53
CA CYS A 166 7.00 1.93 11.37
C CYS A 166 8.50 2.16 11.60
N GLY A 167 8.98 1.89 12.81
CA GLY A 167 10.40 2.04 13.16
C GLY A 167 10.66 1.80 14.64
N SER A 168 11.94 1.70 15.04
CA SER A 168 12.31 1.43 16.43
C SER A 168 11.66 2.43 17.39
N ARG A 169 11.21 1.90 18.53
CA ARG A 169 10.72 2.70 19.66
C ARG A 169 11.82 3.69 20.08
N ARG A 170 11.46 4.93 20.43
CA ARG A 170 12.39 5.83 21.12
C ARG A 170 12.84 5.21 22.44
#